data_AF-A0A9Q7QXE4-F1
#
_entry.id   AF-A0A9Q7QXE4-F1
#
_cell.length_a   1.000
_cell.length_b   1.000
_cell.length_c   1.000
_cell.angle_alpha   90.00
_cell.angle_beta   90.00
_cell.angle_gamma   90.00
#
_symmetry.space_group_name_H-M   'P 1'
#
loop_
_entity.id
_entity.type
_entity.pdbx_description
1 polymer ?
#
loop_
_entity_poly.entity_id
_entity_poly.type
_entity_poly.pdbx_seq_one_letter_code
_entity_poly.pdbx_strand_id
1 'polypeptide(L)' 'MTDSASQAEEYLMMQAAHWCMRLREADCSLAERRAFEDWLQSDPSHAFEYAKMLEAWDLTGQLSPTLPSL' A
#
# COMPACT_ATOMS: atom_id res chain seq x y z
N MET A 1 -1.71 -2.20 28.18
CA MET A 1 -2.61 -1.49 27.24
C MET A 1 -1.88 -1.24 25.91
N THR A 2 -1.41 -2.29 25.23
CA THR A 2 -0.61 -2.18 23.99
C THR A 2 -1.30 -2.78 22.76
N ASP A 3 -2.45 -3.43 22.95
CA ASP A 3 -3.10 -4.25 21.93
C ASP A 3 -3.88 -3.41 20.88
N SER A 4 -4.48 -2.29 21.31
CA SER A 4 -5.26 -1.44 20.39
C SER A 4 -4.42 -0.60 19.42
N ALA A 5 -3.21 -0.20 19.83
CA ALA A 5 -2.33 0.59 18.96
C ALA A 5 -1.77 -0.29 17.82
N SER A 6 -1.35 -1.52 18.13
CA SER A 6 -0.88 -2.47 17.13
C SER A 6 -1.97 -2.88 16.14
N GLN A 7 -3.21 -3.04 16.59
CA GLN A 7 -4.35 -3.31 15.70
C GLN A 7 -4.64 -2.15 14.75
N ALA A 8 -4.54 -0.90 15.22
CA ALA A 8 -4.73 0.28 14.38
C ALA A 8 -3.62 0.40 13.31
N GLU A 9 -2.37 0.12 13.68
CA GLU A 9 -1.24 0.08 12.75
C GLU A 9 -1.39 -1.03 11.70
N GLU A 10 -1.81 -2.23 12.11
CA GLU A 10 -2.08 -3.34 11.19
C GLU A 10 -3.20 -3.00 10.21
N TYR A 11 -4.30 -2.41 10.70
CA TYR A 11 -5.39 -1.97 9.85
C TYR A 11 -4.96 -0.88 8.86
N LEU A 12 -4.07 0.03 9.27
CA LEU A 12 -3.53 1.05 8.40
C LEU A 12 -2.63 0.45 7.31
N MET A 13 -1.75 -0.49 7.67
CA MET A 13 -0.91 -1.24 6.74
C MET A 13 -1.77 -1.98 5.71
N MET A 14 -2.85 -2.64 6.13
CA MET A 14 -3.77 -3.34 5.23
C MET A 14 -4.46 -2.40 4.24
N GLN A 15 -4.91 -1.21 4.68
CA GLN A 15 -5.49 -0.20 3.80
C GLN A 15 -4.48 0.31 2.77
N ALA A 16 -3.26 0.60 3.19
CA ALA A 16 -2.19 1.04 2.30
C ALA A 16 -1.88 -0.03 1.23
N ALA A 17 -1.78 -1.30 1.62
CA ALA A 17 -1.56 -2.41 0.70
C ALA A 17 -2.72 -2.57 -0.29
N HIS A 18 -3.97 -2.44 0.19
CA HIS A 18 -5.16 -2.46 -0.67
C HIS A 18 -5.09 -1.37 -1.75
N TRP A 19 -4.78 -0.13 -1.37
CA TRP A 19 -4.66 0.97 -2.33
C TRP A 19 -3.51 0.78 -3.32
N CYS A 20 -2.36 0.24 -2.88
CA CYS A 20 -1.24 -0.08 -3.77
C CYS A 20 -1.64 -1.06 -4.87
N MET A 21 -2.47 -2.06 -4.57
CA MET A 21 -3.00 -2.97 -5.57
C MET A 21 -4.05 -2.26 -6.44
N ARG A 22 -5.06 -1.64 -5.82
CA ARG A 22 -6.21 -1.08 -6.54
C ARG A 22 -5.83 -0.01 -7.57
N LEU A 23 -4.85 0.84 -7.27
CA LEU A 23 -4.41 1.91 -8.17
C LEU A 23 -3.62 1.43 -9.39
N ARG A 24 -3.08 0.20 -9.36
CA ARG A 24 -2.34 -0.41 -10.48
C ARG A 24 -3.23 -1.17 -11.45
N GLU A 25 -4.46 -1.48 -11.05
CA GLU A 25 -5.44 -2.13 -11.91
C GLU A 25 -5.92 -1.18 -13.02
N ALA A 26 -6.03 -1.70 -14.24
CA ALA A 26 -6.38 -0.92 -15.42
C ALA A 26 -7.81 -0.35 -15.37
N ASP A 27 -8.70 -0.99 -14.62
CA ASP A 27 -10.11 -0.60 -14.46
C ASP A 27 -10.35 0.32 -13.25
N CYS A 28 -9.28 0.84 -12.63
CA CYS A 28 -9.38 1.76 -11.49
C CYS A 28 -10.09 3.06 -11.90
N SER A 29 -11.30 3.22 -11.38
CA SER A 29 -12.21 4.32 -11.73
C SER A 29 -11.77 5.64 -11.12
N LEU A 30 -12.30 6.74 -11.66
CA LEU A 30 -12.10 8.08 -11.08
C LEU A 30 -12.66 8.20 -9.66
N ALA A 31 -13.76 7.52 -9.35
CA ALA A 31 -14.35 7.53 -8.02
C ALA A 31 -13.43 6.85 -6.98
N GLU A 32 -12.78 5.76 -7.36
CA GLU A 32 -11.82 5.06 -6.48
C GLU A 32 -10.54 5.85 -6.29
N ARG A 33 -10.04 6.50 -7.35
CA ARG A 33 -8.92 7.45 -7.24
C ARG A 33 -9.24 8.59 -6.29
N ARG A 34 -10.47 9.12 -6.36
CA ARG A 34 -10.91 10.16 -5.44
C ARG A 34 -11.01 9.68 -4.00
N ALA A 35 -11.57 8.49 -3.79
CA ALA A 35 -11.63 7.88 -2.46
C ALA A 35 -10.23 7.64 -1.87
N PHE A 36 -9.25 7.28 -2.71
CA PHE A 36 -7.84 7.20 -2.30
C PHE A 36 -7.28 8.57 -1.91
N GLU A 37 -7.52 9.62 -2.69
CA GLU A 37 -7.09 10.98 -2.34
C GLU A 37 -7.67 11.44 -1.01
N ASP A 38 -8.97 11.22 -0.80
CA ASP A 38 -9.67 11.58 0.43
C ASP A 38 -9.12 10.77 1.62
N TRP A 39 -8.82 9.48 1.43
CA TRP A 39 -8.13 8.65 2.41
C TRP A 39 -6.72 9.18 2.72
N LEU A 40 -5.94 9.55 1.70
CA LEU A 40 -4.56 10.03 1.88
C LEU A 40 -4.52 11.35 2.65
N GLN A 41 -5.55 12.20 2.48
CA GLN A 41 -5.66 13.50 3.14
C GLN A 41 -6.29 13.45 4.54
N SER A 42 -6.93 12.34 4.92
CA SER A 42 -7.64 12.27 6.20
C SER A 42 -6.70 12.22 7.40
N ASP A 43 -5.51 11.62 7.25
CA ASP A 43 -4.52 11.50 8.32
C ASP A 43 -3.09 11.41 7.75
N PRO A 44 -2.10 12.16 8.26
CA PRO A 44 -0.71 12.08 7.81
C PRO A 44 -0.09 10.67 7.88
N SER A 45 -0.54 9.82 8.80
CA SER A 45 -0.10 8.43 8.91
C SER A 45 -0.45 7.61 7.67
N HIS A 46 -1.53 7.94 6.97
CA HIS A 46 -1.94 7.25 5.73
C HIS A 46 -0.91 7.47 4.62
N ALA A 47 -0.44 8.71 4.45
CA ALA A 47 0.60 9.03 3.49
C ALA A 47 1.93 8.32 3.83
N PHE A 48 2.28 8.26 5.11
CA PHE A 48 3.48 7.56 5.57
C PHE A 48 3.39 6.05 5.30
N GLU A 49 2.26 5.41 5.65
CA GLU A 49 2.10 3.97 5.47
C GLU A 49 2.01 3.59 3.99
N TYR A 50 1.34 4.39 3.18
CA TYR A 50 1.29 4.20 1.73
C TYR A 50 2.68 4.29 1.08
N ALA A 51 3.53 5.23 1.52
CA ALA A 51 4.91 5.33 1.03
C ALA A 51 5.72 4.06 1.32
N LYS A 52 5.55 3.46 2.51
CA LYS A 52 6.20 2.18 2.85
C LYS A 52 5.76 1.04 1.93
N MET A 53 4.47 0.97 1.58
CA MET A 53 3.96 -0.05 0.66
C MET A 53 4.47 0.15 -0.77
N LEU A 54 4.66 1.40 -1.21
CA LEU A 54 5.30 1.70 -2.50
C LEU A 54 6.76 1.24 -2.53
N GLU A 55 7.54 1.54 -1.48
CA GLU A 55 8.93 1.10 -1.38
C GLU A 55 9.04 -0.43 -1.41
N ALA A 56 8.20 -1.12 -0.63
CA ALA A 56 8.16 -2.59 -0.63
C ALA A 56 7.84 -3.14 -2.03
N TRP A 57 6.88 -2.54 -2.74
CA TRP A 57 6.53 -2.93 -4.10
C TRP A 57 7.69 -2.74 -5.08
N ASP A 58 8.35 -1.58 -5.04
CA ASP A 58 9.47 -1.27 -5.95
C ASP A 58 10.67 -2.20 -5.73
N LEU A 59 10.87 -2.68 -4.49
CA LEU A 59 11.87 -3.71 -4.19
C LEU A 59 11.50 -5.06 -4.83
N THR A 60 10.22 -5.45 -4.87
CA THR A 60 9.80 -6.71 -5.51
C THR A 60 10.04 -6.71 -7.03
N GLY A 61 9.90 -5.56 -7.68
CA GLY A 61 10.17 -5.41 -9.12
C GLY A 61 11.65 -5.59 -9.50
N GLN A 62 12.56 -5.48 -8.54
CA GLN A 62 14.01 -5.65 -8.76
C GLN A 62 14.48 -7.10 -8.59
N LEU A 63 13.61 -7.98 -8.07
CA LEU A 63 13.91 -9.40 -7.93
C LEU A 63 13.79 -10.06 -9.31
N SER A 64 14.89 -10.08 -10.05
CA SER A 64 15.02 -10.98 -11.20
C SER A 64 14.96 -12.43 -10.67
N PRO A 65 14.06 -13.30 -11.18
CA PRO A 65 14.13 -14.71 -10.83
C PRO A 65 15.49 -15.22 -11.30
N THR A 66 16.38 -15.53 -10.36
CA THR A 66 17.64 -16.19 -10.66
C THR A 66 17.30 -17.57 -11.18
N LEU A 67 17.19 -17.70 -12.51
CA LEU A 67 17.14 -19.00 -13.16
C LEU A 67 18.45 -19.70 -12.83
N PRO A 68 18.43 -20.85 -12.11
CA PRO A 68 19.65 -21.61 -11.91
C PRO A 68 20.16 -22.06 -13.28
N SER A 69 21.43 -21.75 -13.58
CA SER A 69 22.12 -22.24 -14.77
C SER A 69 22.20 -23.78 -14.67
N LEU A 70 21.57 -24.48 -15.60
CA LEU A 70 21.72 -25.94 -15.78
C LEU A 70 22.99 -26.27 -16.58
#